data_AF-A0A7Y4WUN1-F1
#
_entry.id   AF-A0A7Y4WUN1-F1
#
_cell.length_a   1.000
_cell.length_b   1.000
_cell.length_c   1.000
_cell.angle_alpha   90.00
_cell.angle_beta   90.00
_cell.angle_gamma   90.00
#
_symmetry.space_group_name_H-M   'P 1'
#
loop_
_entity.id
_entity.type
_entity.pdbx_description
1 polymer ?
#
loop_
_entity_poly.entity_id
_entity_poly.type
_entity_poly.pdbx_seq_one_letter_code
_entity_poly.pdbx_strand_id
1 'polypeptide(L)'
;MISSRLPALVGAGLLLLSGAFVSAQQAPSVPAGPLVGDAQQGRYLVENVAQCAECHSSRDQQGEILPNTRFLGGPIPFAPAWPNNWAIRAPRIKGLTGYTDEAAMRLLTGGSVGRDGTALRRPMPTFHMSPQDAANVIAYLRSLP
;
A
#
# COMPACT_ATOMS: atom_id res chain seq x y z
N MET A 1 -70.08 -32.04 43.89
CA MET A 1 -69.29 -33.06 43.18
C MET A 1 -68.73 -32.43 41.91
N ILE A 2 -67.40 -32.53 41.70
CA ILE A 2 -66.64 -32.39 40.44
C ILE A 2 -66.56 -30.95 39.87
N SER A 3 -65.53 -30.15 40.19
CA SER A 3 -64.13 -30.17 39.72
C SER A 3 -63.94 -29.45 38.38
N SER A 4 -63.08 -28.41 38.37
CA SER A 4 -62.08 -28.12 37.32
C SER A 4 -61.31 -26.84 37.66
N ARG A 5 -60.10 -26.96 38.26
CA ARG A 5 -59.11 -25.88 38.27
C ARG A 5 -57.97 -26.29 37.33
N LEU A 6 -57.73 -25.48 36.31
CA LEU A 6 -56.64 -25.61 35.35
C LEU A 6 -55.27 -25.42 36.05
N PRO A 7 -54.22 -26.18 35.68
CA PRO A 7 -52.88 -25.94 36.18
C PRO A 7 -52.21 -24.79 35.40
N ALA A 8 -51.56 -23.88 36.13
CA ALA A 8 -50.68 -22.87 35.55
C ALA A 8 -49.39 -23.54 35.07
N LEU A 9 -49.12 -23.45 33.76
CA LEU A 9 -47.85 -23.84 33.15
C LEU A 9 -46.78 -22.81 33.55
N VAL A 10 -45.87 -23.20 34.45
CA VAL A 10 -44.61 -22.47 34.69
C VAL A 10 -43.62 -22.89 33.61
N GLY A 11 -43.44 -22.05 32.59
CA GLY A 11 -42.40 -22.22 31.60
C GLY A 11 -41.02 -21.92 32.19
N ALA A 12 -40.20 -22.94 32.40
CA ALA A 12 -38.79 -22.79 32.74
C ALA A 12 -38.03 -22.33 31.49
N GLY A 13 -37.63 -21.06 31.46
CA GLY A 13 -36.75 -20.51 30.42
C GLY A 13 -35.33 -21.05 30.57
N LEU A 14 -34.86 -21.83 29.59
CA LEU A 14 -33.48 -22.29 29.52
C LEU A 14 -32.63 -21.24 28.80
N LEU A 15 -31.98 -20.36 29.58
CA LEU A 15 -31.00 -19.40 29.07
C LEU A 15 -29.69 -20.13 28.74
N LEU A 16 -29.49 -20.45 27.46
CA LEU A 16 -28.22 -20.98 26.95
C LEU A 16 -27.21 -19.82 26.79
N LEU A 17 -26.39 -19.59 27.82
CA LEU A 17 -25.22 -18.72 27.75
C LEU A 17 -24.13 -19.39 26.88
N SER A 18 -24.14 -19.08 25.58
CA SER A 18 -23.05 -19.48 24.68
C SER A 18 -21.88 -18.51 24.83
N GLY A 19 -20.89 -18.87 25.65
CA GLY A 19 -19.62 -18.17 25.73
C GLY A 19 -18.74 -18.51 24.53
N ALA A 20 -18.65 -17.61 23.55
CA ALA A 20 -17.65 -17.71 22.48
C ALA A 20 -16.32 -17.16 22.99
N PHE A 21 -15.33 -18.04 23.12
CA PHE A 21 -13.95 -17.70 23.44
C PHE A 21 -13.37 -16.84 22.31
N VAL A 22 -13.17 -15.55 22.56
CA VAL A 22 -12.38 -14.67 21.68
C VAL A 22 -10.92 -15.07 21.86
N SER A 23 -10.40 -15.89 20.94
CA SER A 23 -8.98 -16.14 20.83
C SER A 23 -8.32 -14.87 20.31
N ALA A 24 -7.64 -14.13 21.19
CA ALA A 24 -6.84 -12.98 20.81
C ALA A 24 -5.70 -13.45 19.91
N GLN A 25 -5.83 -13.27 18.60
CA GLN A 25 -4.72 -13.45 17.67
C GLN A 25 -3.69 -12.37 17.98
N GLN A 26 -2.55 -12.76 18.53
CA GLN A 26 -1.42 -11.88 18.75
C GLN A 26 -1.07 -11.24 17.40
N ALA A 27 -1.17 -9.91 17.31
CA ALA A 27 -0.68 -9.19 16.15
C ALA A 27 0.82 -9.48 15.98
N PRO A 28 1.34 -9.62 14.75
CA PRO A 28 2.77 -9.79 14.53
C PRO A 28 3.53 -8.65 15.21
N SER A 29 4.46 -8.98 16.10
CA SER A 29 5.32 -7.98 16.74
C SER A 29 6.32 -7.47 15.71
N VAL A 30 6.24 -6.18 15.36
CA VAL A 30 7.26 -5.51 14.55
C VAL A 30 8.58 -5.51 15.34
N PRO A 31 9.67 -6.08 14.81
CA PRO A 31 10.94 -6.11 15.54
C PRO A 31 11.43 -4.69 15.81
N ALA A 32 11.83 -4.42 17.06
CA ALA A 32 12.48 -3.18 17.46
C ALA A 32 13.95 -3.19 17.02
N GLY A 33 14.19 -2.94 15.73
CA GLY A 33 15.51 -2.81 15.12
C GLY A 33 15.42 -1.96 13.86
N PRO A 34 16.56 -1.65 13.19
CA PRO A 34 16.53 -1.02 11.88
C PRO A 34 15.64 -1.83 10.93
N LEU A 35 14.73 -1.16 10.21
CA LEU A 35 13.88 -1.83 9.24
C LEU A 35 14.75 -2.41 8.14
N VAL A 36 14.73 -3.73 8.00
CA VAL A 36 15.38 -4.43 6.89
C VAL A 36 14.32 -4.70 5.84
N GLY A 37 14.51 -4.16 4.64
CA GLY A 37 13.59 -4.38 3.53
C GLY A 37 13.80 -5.74 2.87
N ASP A 38 12.70 -6.44 2.60
CA ASP A 38 12.67 -7.64 1.78
C ASP A 38 12.37 -7.25 0.32
N ALA A 39 13.33 -7.46 -0.57
CA ALA A 39 13.20 -7.13 -1.99
C ALA A 39 12.14 -7.97 -2.72
N GLN A 40 11.84 -9.19 -2.26
CA GLN A 40 10.79 -10.02 -2.87
C GLN A 40 9.41 -9.44 -2.55
N GLN A 41 9.16 -9.09 -1.28
CA GLN A 41 7.93 -8.40 -0.90
C GLN A 41 7.85 -7.02 -1.55
N GLY A 42 8.99 -6.31 -1.63
CA GLY A 42 9.10 -5.03 -2.32
C GLY A 42 8.72 -5.12 -3.79
N ARG A 43 9.16 -6.18 -4.49
CA ARG A 43 8.77 -6.46 -5.86
C ARG A 43 7.26 -6.61 -5.98
N TYR A 44 6.63 -7.38 -5.08
CA TYR A 44 5.18 -7.52 -5.10
C TYR A 44 4.45 -6.19 -4.96
N LEU A 45 4.89 -5.36 -4.01
CA LEU A 45 4.32 -4.02 -3.78
C LEU A 45 4.52 -3.11 -5.00
N VAL A 46 5.72 -3.05 -5.58
CA VAL A 46 6.04 -2.19 -6.72
C VAL A 46 5.35 -2.62 -8.00
N GLU A 47 5.30 -3.92 -8.27
CA GLU A 47 4.80 -4.45 -9.55
C GLU A 47 3.29 -4.67 -9.56
N ASN A 48 2.69 -5.07 -8.44
CA ASN A 48 1.29 -5.51 -8.41
C ASN A 48 0.37 -4.59 -7.63
N VAL A 49 0.87 -3.92 -6.57
CA VAL A 49 0.02 -3.09 -5.70
C VAL A 49 0.09 -1.62 -6.12
N ALA A 50 1.28 -1.04 -6.13
CA ALA A 50 1.51 0.36 -6.49
C ALA A 50 1.73 0.57 -8.00
N GLN A 51 1.97 -0.52 -8.75
CA GLN A 51 2.14 -0.54 -10.20
C GLN A 51 3.06 0.58 -10.72
N CYS A 52 4.22 0.79 -10.07
CA CYS A 52 5.03 1.98 -10.31
C CYS A 52 5.53 2.10 -11.77
N ALA A 53 5.62 0.97 -12.47
CA ALA A 53 6.04 0.92 -13.87
C ALA A 53 5.07 1.67 -14.80
N GLU A 54 3.79 1.80 -14.44
CA GLU A 54 2.77 2.42 -15.29
C GLU A 54 3.05 3.90 -15.59
N CYS A 55 3.69 4.59 -14.63
CA CYS A 55 4.13 5.98 -14.80
C CYS A 55 5.64 6.09 -14.99
N HIS A 56 6.44 5.22 -14.36
CA HIS A 56 7.90 5.31 -14.39
C HIS A 56 8.57 4.52 -15.53
N SER A 57 7.87 4.30 -16.64
CA SER A 57 8.43 3.63 -17.83
C SER A 57 8.01 4.37 -19.10
N SER A 58 8.74 4.18 -20.19
CA SER A 58 8.33 4.69 -21.50
C SER A 58 7.41 3.70 -22.21
N ARG A 59 6.59 4.22 -23.12
CA ARG A 59 5.61 3.44 -23.88
C ARG A 59 5.82 3.60 -25.38
N ASP A 60 5.40 2.59 -26.14
CA ASP A 60 5.33 2.68 -27.60
C ASP A 60 4.09 3.46 -28.08
N GLN A 61 3.83 3.44 -29.39
CA GLN A 61 2.69 4.14 -29.98
C GLN A 61 1.34 3.50 -29.65
N GLN A 62 1.33 2.22 -29.26
CA GLN A 62 0.15 1.48 -28.86
C GLN A 62 -0.16 1.69 -27.36
N GLY A 63 0.74 2.34 -26.63
CA GLY A 63 0.62 2.60 -25.21
C GLY A 63 1.19 1.48 -24.35
N GLU A 64 1.87 0.50 -24.92
CA GLU A 64 2.47 -0.61 -24.18
C GLU A 64 3.81 -0.20 -23.57
N ILE A 65 4.10 -0.67 -22.36
CA ILE A 65 5.38 -0.39 -21.70
C ILE A 65 6.51 -1.05 -22.50
N LEU A 66 7.48 -0.24 -22.93
CA LEU A 66 8.71 -0.74 -23.55
C LEU A 66 9.54 -1.48 -22.48
N PRO A 67 9.76 -2.81 -22.60
CA PRO A 67 10.35 -3.61 -21.53
C PRO A 67 11.70 -3.10 -21.03
N ASN A 68 12.56 -2.65 -21.95
CA ASN A 68 13.91 -2.15 -21.65
C ASN A 68 13.92 -0.76 -20.99
N THR A 69 12.75 -0.12 -20.83
CA THR A 69 12.61 1.20 -20.21
C THR A 69 11.93 1.15 -18.85
N ARG A 70 11.62 -0.07 -18.36
CA ARG A 70 10.92 -0.26 -17.09
C ARG A 70 11.66 0.44 -15.95
N PHE A 71 10.94 1.29 -15.22
CA PHE A 71 11.47 2.11 -14.11
C PHE A 71 12.51 3.17 -14.48
N LEU A 72 12.76 3.42 -15.78
CA LEU A 72 13.72 4.43 -16.26
C LEU A 72 13.12 5.84 -16.37
N GLY A 73 11.84 5.99 -16.02
CA GLY A 73 11.08 7.20 -16.23
C GLY A 73 10.51 7.28 -17.65
N GLY A 74 9.75 8.33 -17.90
CA GLY A 74 9.06 8.49 -19.18
C GLY A 74 8.04 9.63 -19.14
N PRO A 75 7.48 10.00 -20.30
CA PRO A 75 6.31 10.87 -20.36
C PRO A 75 5.14 10.25 -19.56
N ILE A 76 4.37 11.08 -18.86
CA ILE A 76 3.13 10.62 -18.24
C ILE A 76 2.12 10.27 -19.35
N PRO A 77 1.47 9.09 -19.33
CA PRO A 77 0.66 8.60 -20.45
C PRO A 77 -0.73 9.24 -20.58
N PHE A 78 -1.04 10.23 -19.75
CA PHE A 78 -2.32 10.95 -19.78
C PHE A 78 -2.15 12.41 -19.37
N ALA A 79 -3.08 13.23 -19.85
CA ALA A 79 -3.12 14.67 -19.59
C ALA A 79 -3.99 14.98 -18.35
N PRO A 80 -3.77 16.13 -17.69
CA PRO A 80 -4.71 16.60 -16.69
C PRO A 80 -6.05 16.97 -17.33
N ALA A 81 -7.14 16.85 -16.58
CA ALA A 81 -8.48 17.22 -17.04
C ALA A 81 -8.70 18.75 -17.20
N TRP A 82 -7.82 19.58 -16.64
CA TRP A 82 -7.83 21.04 -16.78
C TRP A 82 -6.41 21.61 -16.58
N PRO A 83 -6.11 22.84 -17.06
CA PRO A 83 -4.80 23.46 -16.87
C PRO A 83 -4.42 23.56 -15.39
N ASN A 84 -3.28 22.99 -15.02
CA ASN A 84 -2.73 23.03 -13.67
C ASN A 84 -1.23 22.68 -13.67
N ASN A 85 -0.59 22.67 -12.50
CA ASN A 85 0.82 22.31 -12.32
C ASN A 85 1.07 20.78 -12.40
N TRP A 86 0.63 20.15 -13.48
CA TRP A 86 0.73 18.71 -13.71
C TRP A 86 2.14 18.28 -14.11
N ALA A 87 2.60 17.12 -13.62
CA ALA A 87 3.84 16.51 -14.08
C ALA A 87 3.64 15.89 -15.46
N ILE A 88 4.43 16.34 -16.44
CA ILE A 88 4.43 15.78 -17.80
C ILE A 88 5.40 14.61 -17.97
N ARG A 89 6.28 14.38 -16.98
CA ARG A 89 7.30 13.33 -17.00
C ARG A 89 7.52 12.76 -15.60
N ALA A 90 7.60 11.44 -15.51
CA ALA A 90 8.06 10.73 -14.32
C ALA A 90 9.59 10.54 -14.37
N PRO A 91 10.31 10.67 -13.24
CA PRO A 91 11.75 10.42 -13.18
C PRO A 91 12.07 8.93 -13.22
N ARG A 92 13.34 8.59 -13.41
CA ARG A 92 13.86 7.24 -13.14
C ARG A 92 13.73 6.91 -11.65
N ILE A 93 13.24 5.71 -11.34
CA ILE A 93 13.22 5.17 -9.96
C ILE A 93 14.07 3.91 -9.80
N LYS A 94 14.53 3.32 -10.90
CA LYS A 94 15.52 2.23 -10.89
C LYS A 94 16.77 2.65 -10.12
N GLY A 95 17.17 1.88 -9.12
CA GLY A 95 18.33 2.15 -8.24
C GLY A 95 18.14 3.33 -7.28
N LEU A 96 17.01 4.05 -7.34
CA LEU A 96 16.73 5.26 -6.56
C LEU A 96 17.87 6.30 -6.60
N THR A 97 18.50 6.49 -7.77
CA THR A 97 19.63 7.43 -7.92
C THR A 97 19.22 8.85 -7.51
N GLY A 98 19.98 9.45 -6.58
CA GLY A 98 19.70 10.79 -6.07
C GLY A 98 18.56 10.87 -5.04
N TYR A 99 18.15 9.74 -4.48
CA TYR A 99 17.37 9.65 -3.24
C TYR A 99 18.24 9.03 -2.15
N THR A 100 18.11 9.49 -0.90
CA THR A 100 18.51 8.71 0.27
C THR A 100 17.36 7.82 0.70
N ASP A 101 17.63 6.83 1.54
CA ASP A 101 16.58 5.92 2.01
C ASP A 101 15.60 6.64 2.94
N GLU A 102 16.04 7.66 3.69
CA GLU A 102 15.15 8.51 4.50
C GLU A 102 14.23 9.36 3.63
N ALA A 103 14.75 9.92 2.53
CA ALA A 103 13.95 10.68 1.58
C ALA A 103 12.91 9.77 0.88
N ALA A 104 13.29 8.55 0.52
CA ALA A 104 12.39 7.57 -0.06
C ALA A 104 11.33 7.10 0.95
N MET A 105 11.73 6.83 2.20
CA MET A 105 10.84 6.47 3.29
C MET A 105 9.79 7.56 3.52
N ARG A 106 10.23 8.82 3.58
CA ARG A 106 9.32 9.97 3.74
C ARG A 106 8.33 10.09 2.58
N LEU A 107 8.77 9.86 1.35
CA LEU A 107 7.88 9.86 0.19
C LEU A 107 6.80 8.78 0.31
N LEU A 108 7.19 7.55 0.66
CA LEU A 108 6.30 6.38 0.67
C LEU A 108 5.36 6.33 1.89
N THR A 109 5.71 6.99 3.00
CA THR A 109 4.92 6.98 4.23
C THR A 109 4.18 8.28 4.49
N GLY A 110 4.75 9.41 4.06
CA GLY A 110 4.34 10.77 4.43
C GLY A 110 3.46 11.49 3.40
N GLY A 111 2.83 10.78 2.46
CA GLY A 111 1.94 11.41 1.47
C GLY A 111 2.66 11.97 0.24
N SER A 112 3.73 11.31 -0.23
CA SER A 112 4.46 11.68 -1.45
C SER A 112 5.20 13.00 -1.40
N VAL A 113 5.88 13.23 -0.28
CA VAL A 113 6.83 14.34 -0.10
C VAL A 113 8.14 14.00 -0.80
N GLY A 114 8.57 14.83 -1.74
CA GLY A 114 9.80 14.68 -2.51
C GLY A 114 11.07 14.78 -1.66
N ARG A 115 12.21 14.53 -2.31
CA ARG A 115 13.53 14.59 -1.65
C ARG A 115 13.87 15.96 -1.08
N ASP A 116 13.34 17.03 -1.69
CA ASP A 116 13.49 18.42 -1.26
C ASP A 116 12.49 18.86 -0.16
N GLY A 117 11.62 17.96 0.28
CA GLY A 117 10.60 18.25 1.30
C GLY A 117 9.31 18.87 0.74
N THR A 118 9.20 19.08 -0.57
CA THR A 118 7.99 19.60 -1.20
C THR A 118 7.04 18.48 -1.62
N ALA A 119 5.74 18.76 -1.70
CA ALA A 119 4.78 17.78 -2.21
C ALA A 119 5.02 17.52 -3.70
N LEU A 120 5.06 16.23 -4.10
CA LEU A 120 5.17 15.87 -5.50
C LEU A 120 3.92 16.27 -6.28
N ARG A 121 4.13 16.66 -7.54
CA ARG A 121 3.05 17.07 -8.44
C ARG A 121 2.24 15.85 -8.91
N ARG A 122 0.95 16.06 -9.12
CA ARG A 122 0.06 15.08 -9.78
C ARG A 122 0.60 14.71 -11.16
N PRO A 123 0.46 13.45 -11.64
CA PRO A 123 -0.40 12.40 -11.11
C PRO A 123 0.20 11.50 -10.03
N MET A 124 1.39 11.81 -9.48
CA MET A 124 2.00 10.93 -8.49
C MET A 124 1.00 10.65 -7.34
N PRO A 125 0.66 9.38 -7.05
CA PRO A 125 -0.27 9.06 -5.98
C PRO A 125 0.30 9.48 -4.63
N THR A 126 -0.56 9.77 -3.66
CA THR A 126 -0.16 9.96 -2.26
C THR A 126 0.02 8.60 -1.60
N PHE A 127 1.19 8.33 -1.05
CA PHE A 127 1.47 7.07 -0.35
C PHE A 127 1.43 7.23 1.16
N HIS A 128 0.80 6.26 1.82
CA HIS A 128 0.75 6.10 3.29
C HIS A 128 1.09 4.65 3.66
N MET A 129 2.18 4.14 3.08
CA MET A 129 2.65 2.78 3.37
C MET A 129 3.02 2.65 4.85
N SER A 130 2.94 1.42 5.37
CA SER A 130 3.62 1.12 6.62
C SER A 130 5.13 1.34 6.45
N PRO A 131 5.88 1.67 7.51
CA PRO A 131 7.34 1.80 7.40
C PRO A 131 8.01 0.52 6.85
N GLN A 132 7.51 -0.67 7.20
CA GLN A 132 8.05 -1.92 6.69
C GLN A 132 7.78 -2.11 5.19
N ASP A 133 6.58 -1.78 4.71
CA ASP A 133 6.28 -1.86 3.27
C ASP A 133 7.12 -0.87 2.46
N ALA A 134 7.31 0.35 2.99
CA ALA A 134 8.20 1.33 2.39
C ALA A 134 9.65 0.83 2.35
N ALA A 135 10.15 0.20 3.42
CA ALA A 135 11.48 -0.41 3.44
C ALA A 135 11.62 -1.52 2.39
N ASN A 136 10.59 -2.37 2.23
CA ASN A 136 10.56 -3.43 1.21
C ASN A 136 10.62 -2.84 -0.21
N VAL A 137 9.81 -1.81 -0.50
CA VAL A 137 9.81 -1.09 -1.79
C VAL A 137 11.20 -0.50 -2.08
N ILE A 138 11.83 0.14 -1.09
CA ILE A 138 13.17 0.72 -1.23
C ILE A 138 14.19 -0.38 -1.55
N ALA A 139 14.20 -1.48 -0.80
CA ALA A 139 15.10 -2.60 -1.02
C ALA A 139 14.97 -3.17 -2.44
N TYR A 140 13.74 -3.34 -2.94
CA TYR A 140 13.54 -3.79 -4.32
C TYR A 140 14.08 -2.80 -5.33
N LEU A 141 13.68 -1.52 -5.28
CA LEU A 141 14.09 -0.52 -6.26
C LEU A 141 15.61 -0.30 -6.28
N ARG A 142 16.28 -0.40 -5.12
CA ARG A 142 17.74 -0.37 -4.99
C ARG A 142 18.42 -1.57 -5.62
N SER A 143 17.83 -2.77 -5.53
CA SER A 143 18.40 -4.00 -6.08
C SER A 143 18.39 -4.07 -7.61
N LEU A 144 17.61 -3.20 -8.27
CA LEU A 144 17.52 -3.17 -9.73
C LEU A 144 18.86 -2.67 -10.35
N PRO A 145 19.36 -3.32 -11.42
CA PRO A 145 20.69 -3.05 -11.97
C PRO A 145 20.83 -1.74 -12.76
#